data_AF-A0A0C9RF15-F1
#
_entry.id   AF-A0A0C9RF15-F1
#
_cell.length_a   1.000
_cell.length_b   1.000
_cell.length_c   1.000
_cell.angle_alpha   90.00
_cell.angle_beta   90.00
_cell.angle_gamma   90.00
#
_symmetry.space_group_name_H-M   'P 1'
#
loop_
_entity.id
_entity.type
_entity.pdbx_description
1 polymer ?
#
loop_
_entity_poly.entity_id
_entity_poly.type
_entity_poly.pdbx_seq_one_letter_code
_entity_poly.pdbx_strand_id
1 'polypeptide(L)'
;MNFVILLTIFGICTGAPQFLHQQYNPSPYAHEAVLVNSAMEDALPRDLKNHFYDNPKIAAALAQESWLAKKEMQVINREADRIPRQKIFDVLQQAGFAR
;
A
#
# COMPACT_ATOMS: atom_id res chain seq x y z
N MET A 1 4.62 -53.23 15.88
CA MET A 1 3.90 -52.64 14.74
C MET A 1 2.79 -51.68 15.17
N ASN A 2 2.96 -50.90 16.25
CA ASN A 2 1.98 -49.89 16.70
C ASN A 2 2.59 -48.48 16.88
N PHE A 3 3.91 -48.33 16.78
CA PHE A 3 4.60 -47.05 16.99
C PHE A 3 4.74 -46.22 15.71
N VAL A 4 4.87 -46.90 14.55
CA VAL A 4 5.06 -46.27 13.24
C VAL A 4 3.76 -45.58 12.74
N ILE A 5 2.60 -46.09 13.16
CA ILE A 5 1.29 -45.51 12.79
C ILE A 5 1.00 -44.23 13.59
N LEU A 6 1.58 -44.09 14.78
CA LEU A 6 1.34 -42.91 15.62
C LEU A 6 2.13 -41.67 15.14
N LEU A 7 3.25 -41.90 14.43
CA LEU A 7 4.13 -40.84 13.93
C LEU A 7 3.64 -40.23 12.60
N THR A 8 2.74 -40.92 11.87
CA THR A 8 2.19 -40.43 10.60
C THR A 8 0.96 -39.52 10.76
N ILE A 9 0.29 -39.53 11.92
CA ILE A 9 -0.91 -38.72 12.17
C ILE A 9 -0.56 -37.29 12.63
N PHE A 10 0.65 -37.08 13.17
CA PHE A 10 1.13 -35.76 13.62
C PHE A 10 1.96 -35.00 12.57
N GLY A 11 2.05 -35.51 11.33
CA GLY A 11 3.07 -35.13 10.36
C GLY A 11 2.70 -34.10 9.28
N ILE A 12 1.56 -33.40 9.35
CA ILE A 12 1.21 -32.40 8.31
C ILE A 12 0.46 -31.20 8.92
N CYS A 13 1.16 -30.37 9.68
CA CYS A 13 0.79 -28.96 9.82
C CYS A 13 2.04 -28.10 10.12
N THR A 14 3.06 -28.24 9.29
CA THR A 14 4.11 -27.23 9.12
C THR A 14 3.89 -26.47 7.82
N GLY A 15 2.63 -26.13 7.53
CA GLY A 15 2.34 -24.97 6.71
C GLY A 15 2.71 -23.73 7.51
N ALA A 16 4.01 -23.47 7.68
CA ALA A 16 4.46 -22.16 8.11
C ALA A 16 3.78 -21.14 7.20
N PRO A 17 3.02 -20.16 7.72
CA PRO A 17 2.56 -19.06 6.89
C PRO A 17 3.80 -18.22 6.58
N GLN A 18 4.54 -18.62 5.54
CA GLN A 18 5.61 -17.81 4.95
C GLN A 18 5.06 -16.51 4.35
N PHE A 19 3.73 -16.35 4.34
CA PHE A 19 3.00 -15.14 3.99
C PHE A 19 2.90 -14.12 5.12
N LEU A 20 3.41 -14.41 6.33
CA LEU A 20 3.64 -13.39 7.36
C LEU A 20 4.99 -12.68 7.23
N HIS A 21 5.55 -12.57 6.01
CA HIS A 21 6.41 -11.42 5.72
C HIS A 21 5.51 -10.18 5.53
N GLN A 22 4.78 -9.86 6.59
CA GLN A 22 4.30 -8.53 6.86
C GLN A 22 5.59 -7.73 6.98
N GLN A 23 5.97 -7.03 5.91
CA GLN A 23 6.91 -5.91 5.98
C GLN A 23 6.29 -4.92 6.95
N TYR A 24 6.51 -5.17 8.25
CA TYR A 24 6.33 -4.22 9.30
C TYR A 24 7.36 -3.15 9.00
N ASN A 25 6.94 -2.15 8.24
CA ASN A 25 7.74 -0.98 7.94
C ASN A 25 7.44 0.02 9.07
N PRO A 26 8.33 0.18 10.06
CA PRO A 26 8.10 1.00 11.24
C PRO A 26 8.30 2.48 10.93
N SER A 27 7.81 2.96 9.79
CA SER A 27 7.61 4.39 9.60
C SER A 27 6.19 4.71 10.06
N PRO A 28 5.98 5.19 11.30
CA PRO A 28 4.66 5.59 11.75
C PRO A 28 4.12 6.81 10.99
N TYR A 29 4.97 7.49 10.21
CA TYR A 29 4.63 8.74 9.55
C TYR A 29 4.40 8.55 8.05
N ALA A 30 3.33 9.19 7.55
CA ALA A 30 3.06 9.28 6.13
C ALA A 30 4.11 10.16 5.45
N HIS A 31 4.35 9.92 4.16
CA HIS A 31 5.16 10.81 3.34
C HIS A 31 4.63 12.26 3.43
N GLU A 32 5.52 13.25 3.45
CA GLU A 32 5.16 14.68 3.61
C GLU A 32 4.07 15.11 2.63
N ALA A 33 4.20 14.74 1.35
CA ALA A 33 3.20 15.05 0.33
C ALA A 33 1.79 14.52 0.67
N VAL A 34 1.67 13.39 1.38
CA VAL A 34 0.38 12.84 1.81
C VAL A 34 -0.21 13.69 2.93
N LEU A 35 0.63 14.14 3.88
CA LEU A 35 0.18 15.00 4.97
C LEU A 35 -0.32 16.35 4.45
N VAL A 36 0.43 16.96 3.51
CA VAL A 36 0.04 18.22 2.87
C VAL A 36 -1.27 18.04 2.11
N ASN A 37 -1.39 16.99 1.30
CA ASN A 37 -2.62 16.72 0.57
C ASN A 37 -3.79 16.47 1.53
N SER A 38 -3.62 15.67 2.58
CA SER A 38 -4.68 15.44 3.58
C SER A 38 -5.15 16.73 4.21
N ALA A 39 -4.24 17.63 4.59
CA ALA A 39 -4.60 18.93 5.15
C ALA A 39 -5.36 19.81 4.14
N MET A 40 -4.98 19.76 2.85
CA MET A 40 -5.69 20.47 1.79
C MET A 40 -7.08 19.91 1.54
N GLU A 41 -7.22 18.58 1.48
CA GLU A 41 -8.49 17.88 1.33
C GLU A 41 -9.43 18.15 2.52
N ASP A 42 -8.88 18.24 3.73
CA ASP A 42 -9.62 18.58 4.94
C ASP A 42 -10.19 20.00 4.90
N ALA A 43 -9.54 20.91 4.21
CA ALA A 43 -9.98 22.29 4.04
C ALA A 43 -11.04 22.47 2.94
N LEU A 44 -11.32 21.45 2.12
CA LEU A 44 -12.29 21.57 1.04
C LEU A 44 -13.74 21.67 1.56
N PRO A 45 -14.63 22.40 0.86
CA PRO A 45 -16.07 22.33 1.09
C PRO A 45 -16.59 20.91 0.91
N ARG A 46 -17.67 20.55 1.62
CA ARG A 46 -18.24 19.19 1.63
C ARG A 46 -18.45 18.62 0.23
N ASP A 47 -18.99 19.41 -0.69
CA ASP A 47 -19.33 18.96 -2.05
C ASP A 47 -18.11 18.58 -2.90
N LEU A 48 -16.91 19.01 -2.51
CA LEU A 48 -15.64 18.68 -3.17
C LEU A 48 -14.86 17.59 -2.44
N LYS A 49 -15.31 17.16 -1.26
CA LYS A 49 -14.66 16.10 -0.50
C LYS A 49 -15.00 14.73 -1.06
N ASN A 50 -14.04 13.82 -1.00
CA ASN A 50 -14.28 12.42 -1.34
C ASN A 50 -15.01 11.70 -0.19
N HIS A 51 -16.31 11.50 -0.36
CA HIS A 51 -17.17 10.79 0.60
C HIS A 51 -16.95 9.27 0.67
N PHE A 52 -16.15 8.70 -0.23
CA PHE A 52 -15.94 7.25 -0.30
C PHE A 52 -15.36 6.67 1.00
N TYR A 53 -14.49 7.42 1.66
CA TYR A 53 -13.81 7.01 2.90
C TYR A 53 -14.60 7.33 4.18
N ASP A 54 -15.77 7.99 4.09
CA ASP A 54 -16.61 8.31 5.25
C ASP A 54 -17.17 7.05 5.94
N ASN A 55 -17.32 5.96 5.17
CA ASN A 55 -17.78 4.69 5.71
C ASN A 55 -16.60 3.87 6.27
N PRO A 56 -16.55 3.61 7.60
CA PRO A 56 -15.43 2.91 8.22
C PRO A 56 -15.26 1.48 7.70
N LYS A 57 -16.33 0.84 7.19
CA LYS A 57 -16.24 -0.50 6.61
C LYS A 57 -15.51 -0.50 5.25
N ILE A 58 -15.70 0.55 4.46
CA ILE A 58 -15.04 0.70 3.16
C ILE A 58 -13.54 0.92 3.38
N ALA A 59 -13.18 1.85 4.26
CA ALA A 59 -11.79 2.10 4.62
C ALA A 59 -11.10 0.84 5.16
N ALA A 60 -11.77 0.08 6.03
CA ALA A 60 -11.22 -1.18 6.56
C ALA A 60 -11.04 -2.26 5.47
N ALA A 61 -11.99 -2.36 4.52
CA ALA A 61 -11.92 -3.34 3.44
C ALA A 61 -10.79 -3.02 2.44
N LEU A 62 -10.52 -1.75 2.15
CA LEU A 62 -9.44 -1.33 1.24
C LEU A 62 -8.05 -1.54 1.83
N ALA A 63 -7.93 -1.45 3.16
CA ALA A 63 -6.70 -1.78 3.87
C ALA A 63 -6.39 -3.29 3.87
N GLN A 64 -7.35 -4.14 3.46
CA GLN A 64 -7.18 -5.58 3.40
C GLN A 64 -6.68 -6.02 2.01
N GLU A 65 -5.69 -6.92 1.97
CA GLU A 65 -5.18 -7.46 0.70
C GLU A 65 -6.16 -8.51 0.16
N SER A 66 -6.47 -8.42 -1.14
CA SER A 66 -7.32 -9.36 -1.85
C SER A 66 -6.48 -10.26 -2.75
N TRP A 67 -7.04 -11.38 -3.17
CA TRP A 67 -6.39 -12.26 -4.14
C TRP A 67 -6.20 -11.60 -5.51
N LEU A 68 -7.13 -10.69 -5.88
CA LEU A 68 -7.15 -10.04 -7.19
C LEU A 68 -6.49 -8.65 -7.20
N ALA A 69 -6.35 -8.02 -6.04
CA ALA A 69 -5.86 -6.64 -5.95
C ALA A 69 -5.02 -6.43 -4.69
N LYS A 70 -3.98 -5.60 -4.84
CA LYS A 70 -3.17 -5.14 -3.72
C LYS A 70 -3.99 -4.18 -2.87
N LYS A 71 -3.81 -4.29 -1.55
CA LYS A 71 -4.39 -3.35 -0.59
C LYS A 71 -3.88 -1.95 -0.81
N GLU A 72 -4.68 -0.98 -0.40
CA GLU A 72 -4.20 0.39 -0.24
C GLU A 72 -3.14 0.41 0.87
N MET A 73 -1.93 0.84 0.50
CA MET A 73 -0.80 0.96 1.42
C MET A 73 -0.47 2.43 1.60
N GLN A 74 -0.15 2.80 2.83
CA GLN A 74 0.37 4.13 3.13
C GLN A 74 1.63 4.38 2.29
N VAL A 75 1.66 5.51 1.59
CA VAL A 75 2.84 5.94 0.83
C VAL A 75 3.89 6.39 1.83
N ILE A 76 4.95 5.59 1.97
CA ILE A 76 6.12 5.90 2.80
C ILE A 76 7.22 6.50 1.94
N ASN A 77 7.52 5.85 0.82
CA ASN A 77 8.48 6.32 -0.18
C ASN A 77 7.76 6.46 -1.51
N ARG A 78 7.78 7.66 -2.09
CA ARG A 78 7.15 7.91 -3.37
C ARG A 78 8.17 7.69 -4.49
N GLU A 79 7.90 6.70 -5.35
CA GLU A 79 8.77 6.36 -6.48
C GLU A 79 9.00 7.55 -7.44
N ALA A 80 8.00 8.42 -7.58
CA ALA A 80 8.09 9.62 -8.40
C ALA A 80 9.20 10.58 -7.93
N ASP A 81 9.51 10.60 -6.64
CA ASP A 81 10.52 11.50 -6.08
C ASP A 81 11.94 11.01 -6.39
N ARG A 82 12.09 9.75 -6.83
CA ARG A 82 13.35 9.20 -7.34
C ARG A 82 13.66 9.64 -8.77
N ILE A 83 12.71 10.24 -9.47
CA ILE A 83 12.88 10.66 -10.86
C ILE A 83 13.58 12.02 -10.87
N PRO A 84 14.80 12.13 -11.45
CA PRO A 84 15.50 13.42 -11.53
C PRO A 84 14.70 14.44 -12.33
N ARG A 85 14.64 15.70 -11.85
CA ARG A 85 13.90 16.77 -12.53
C ARG A 85 14.35 16.99 -13.96
N GLN A 86 15.67 16.87 -14.21
CA GLN A 86 16.21 16.98 -15.57
C GLN A 86 15.58 15.97 -16.53
N LYS A 87 15.44 14.71 -16.09
CA LYS A 87 14.84 13.65 -16.91
C LYS A 87 13.38 13.95 -17.24
N ILE A 88 12.65 14.59 -16.32
CA ILE A 88 11.28 15.04 -16.57
C ILE A 88 11.28 16.13 -17.65
N PHE A 89 12.17 17.12 -17.54
CA PHE A 89 12.31 18.17 -18.56
C PHE A 89 12.68 17.63 -19.93
N ASP A 90 13.63 16.70 -20.00
CA ASP A 90 14.07 16.08 -21.26
C ASP A 90 12.89 15.38 -21.96
N VAL A 91 12.09 14.62 -21.20
CA VAL A 91 10.88 13.94 -21.74
C VAL A 91 9.84 14.96 -22.22
N LEU A 92 9.62 16.03 -21.44
CA LEU A 92 8.66 17.08 -21.84
C LEU A 92 9.13 17.85 -23.08
N GLN A 93 10.43 18.09 -23.25
CA GLN A 93 10.99 18.74 -24.43
C GLN A 93 10.88 17.85 -25.67
N GLN A 94 11.19 16.56 -25.53
CA GLN A 94 11.02 15.57 -26.62
C GLN A 94 9.55 15.44 -27.05
N ALA A 95 8.62 15.56 -26.10
CA ALA A 95 7.19 15.54 -26.37
C ALA A 95 6.61 16.88 -26.87
N GLY A 96 7.44 17.95 -26.94
CA GLY A 96 7.02 19.28 -27.40
C GLY A 96 6.22 20.10 -26.37
N PHE A 97 6.20 19.69 -25.10
CA PHE A 97 5.49 20.38 -24.02
C PHE A 97 6.33 21.40 -23.25
N ALA A 98 7.66 21.32 -23.35
CA ALA A 98 8.60 22.28 -22.80
C ALA A 98 9.57 22.74 -23.89
N ARG A 99 10.03 23.99 -23.81
CA ARG A 99 11.05 24.56 -24.72
C ARG A 99 12.33 24.83 -23.96
#